data_AF-A0A352NTG9-F1
#
_entry.id   AF-A0A352NTG9-F1
#
_cell.length_a   1.000
_cell.length_b   1.000
_cell.length_c   1.000
_cell.angle_alpha   90.00
_cell.angle_beta   90.00
_cell.angle_gamma   90.00
#
_symmetry.space_group_name_H-M   'P 1'
#
loop_
_entity.id
_entity.type
_entity.pdbx_description
1 polymer ?
#
loop_
_entity_poly.entity_id
_entity_poly.type
_entity_poly.pdbx_seq_one_letter_code
_entity_poly.pdbx_strand_id
1 'polypeptide(L)'
;AASTPKTVSLPKRVLALAALAGSIAVVTCGMFITKHVDIEQIQQLSFSALSPLFYCCVLASVLFVAAICFAGPAVLARTVRTWTAVLPFRLPSWRIACGQAVSRARRSTSTVIPLVAGMILVMSYTGLTQIFRATLMMMPRNLAAHWEVPGFVRILALLGPVLLLVLTGVLAGYLISTRGRGLDLALVSVTGAEPRQLSMVAAFDGLITAVTAAVLAFIASMLVTSIFAVGMYKAFGLVGFAVPWKQWLFILIVLLPVSTGISWLTVRRSLQESPAAYIARYSDE
;
A
#
# COMPACT_ATOMS: atom_id res chain seq x y z
N ALA A 1 4.07 17.62 28.67
CA ALA A 1 5.12 16.58 28.56
C ALA A 1 5.38 16.27 27.09
N ALA A 2 6.57 16.60 26.56
CA ALA A 2 6.94 16.27 25.19
C ALA A 2 7.00 14.74 25.04
N SER A 3 6.06 14.16 24.30
CA SER A 3 6.06 12.71 24.05
C SER A 3 7.31 12.33 23.28
N THR A 4 8.18 11.56 23.94
CA THR A 4 9.32 10.92 23.31
C THR A 4 8.84 10.17 22.06
N PRO A 5 9.52 10.32 20.90
CA PRO A 5 9.13 9.59 19.71
C PRO A 5 9.17 8.11 20.04
N LYS A 6 8.06 7.38 19.87
CA LYS A 6 8.01 5.92 20.04
C LYS A 6 9.09 5.32 19.15
N THR A 7 10.26 5.06 19.71
CA THR A 7 11.33 4.34 19.03
C THR A 7 10.79 2.94 18.79
N VAL A 8 10.76 2.51 17.52
CA VAL A 8 10.35 1.15 17.17
C VAL A 8 11.09 0.20 18.10
N SER A 9 10.34 -0.50 18.96
CA SER A 9 10.91 -1.36 19.98
C SER A 9 11.82 -2.39 19.32
N LEU A 10 12.94 -2.70 19.96
CA LEU A 10 13.91 -3.69 19.48
C LEU A 10 13.26 -4.99 18.96
N PRO A 11 12.24 -5.59 19.62
CA PRO A 11 11.54 -6.76 19.08
C PRO A 11 10.82 -6.51 17.74
N LYS A 12 10.22 -5.33 17.53
CA LYS A 12 9.55 -5.00 16.26
C LYS A 12 10.56 -4.85 15.11
N ARG A 13 11.76 -4.35 15.40
CA ARG A 13 12.84 -4.27 14.39
C ARG A 13 13.34 -5.64 14.00
N VAL A 14 13.55 -6.52 14.98
CA VAL A 14 13.96 -7.91 14.74
C VAL A 14 12.91 -8.64 13.90
N LEU A 15 11.63 -8.49 14.23
CA LEU A 15 10.53 -9.10 13.50
C LEU A 15 10.39 -8.55 12.06
N ALA A 16 10.63 -7.24 11.86
CA ALA A 16 10.67 -6.64 10.53
C ALA A 16 11.82 -7.19 9.67
N LEU A 17 13.02 -7.32 10.26
CA LEU A 17 14.18 -7.89 9.57
C LEU A 17 13.99 -9.38 9.28
N ALA A 18 13.41 -10.13 10.21
CA ALA A 18 13.06 -11.54 10.02
C ALA A 18 12.03 -11.72 8.89
N ALA A 19 10.99 -10.89 8.83
CA ALA A 19 10.01 -10.91 7.75
C ALA A 19 10.62 -10.53 6.40
N LEU A 20 11.52 -9.55 6.37
CA LEU A 20 12.26 -9.17 5.16
C LEU A 20 13.20 -10.30 4.69
N ALA A 21 13.97 -10.88 5.61
CA ALA A 21 14.85 -12.02 5.33
C ALA A 21 14.05 -13.24 4.85
N GLY A 22 12.88 -13.50 5.45
CA GLY A 22 11.95 -14.53 5.02
C GLY A 22 11.41 -14.28 3.61
N SER A 23 11.05 -13.04 3.27
CA SER A 23 10.61 -12.67 1.92
C SER A 23 11.71 -12.96 0.88
N ILE A 24 12.96 -12.59 1.18
CA ILE A 24 14.11 -12.87 0.32
C ILE A 24 14.34 -14.39 0.22
N ALA A 25 14.33 -15.11 1.34
CA ALA A 25 14.55 -16.55 1.36
C ALA A 25 13.48 -17.32 0.55
N VAL A 26 12.21 -16.93 0.66
CA VAL A 26 11.10 -17.54 -0.09
C VAL A 26 11.27 -17.29 -1.60
N VAL A 27 11.62 -16.07 -1.99
CA VAL A 27 11.94 -15.74 -3.39
C VAL A 27 13.09 -16.59 -3.91
N THR A 28 14.19 -16.62 -3.17
CA THR A 28 15.40 -17.36 -3.55
C THR A 28 15.11 -18.86 -3.64
N CYS A 29 14.34 -19.41 -2.70
CA CYS A 29 13.86 -20.79 -2.74
C CYS A 29 13.02 -21.06 -3.99
N GLY A 30 12.06 -20.20 -4.31
CA GLY A 30 11.26 -20.30 -5.53
C GLY A 30 12.11 -20.30 -6.80
N MET A 31 13.16 -19.48 -6.84
CA MET A 31 14.13 -19.46 -7.94
C MET A 31 15.00 -20.72 -8.00
N PHE A 32 15.31 -21.36 -6.88
CA PHE A 32 16.08 -22.62 -6.87
C PHE A 32 15.23 -23.81 -7.30
N ILE A 33 13.96 -23.83 -6.92
CA ILE A 33 13.01 -24.90 -7.30
C ILE A 33 12.71 -24.87 -8.80
N THR A 34 12.68 -23.69 -9.43
CA THR A 34 12.44 -23.60 -10.87
C THR A 34 13.58 -24.21 -11.68
N LYS A 35 13.27 -25.30 -12.35
CA LYS A 35 14.12 -25.94 -13.36
C LYS A 35 13.92 -25.25 -14.70
N HIS A 36 14.99 -25.16 -15.48
CA HIS A 36 14.91 -24.77 -16.88
C HIS A 36 14.12 -25.83 -17.65
N VAL A 37 13.19 -25.42 -18.48
CA VAL A 37 12.38 -26.31 -19.30
C VAL A 37 12.56 -25.89 -20.76
N ASP A 38 13.04 -26.82 -21.58
CA ASP A 38 13.18 -26.57 -23.01
C ASP A 38 11.80 -26.45 -23.68
N ILE A 39 11.73 -25.59 -24.69
CA ILE A 39 10.47 -25.18 -25.34
C ILE A 39 9.69 -26.37 -25.89
N GLU A 40 10.38 -27.43 -26.32
CA GLU A 40 9.80 -28.68 -26.83
C GLU A 40 9.12 -29.53 -25.74
N GLN A 41 9.56 -29.42 -24.48
CA GLN A 41 8.96 -30.13 -23.33
C GLN A 41 7.81 -29.37 -22.68
N ILE A 42 7.59 -28.08 -23.03
CA ILE A 42 6.52 -27.25 -22.47
C ILE A 42 5.13 -27.85 -22.77
N GLN A 43 4.98 -28.61 -23.87
CA GLN A 43 3.70 -29.19 -24.28
C GLN A 43 3.17 -30.26 -23.30
N GLN A 44 4.04 -30.86 -22.48
CA GLN A 44 3.66 -31.79 -21.40
C GLN A 44 3.67 -31.15 -20.01
N LEU A 45 4.11 -29.89 -19.90
CA LEU A 45 4.29 -29.22 -18.62
C LEU A 45 2.97 -28.58 -18.15
N SER A 46 2.28 -29.27 -17.25
CA SER A 46 1.13 -28.71 -16.53
C SER A 46 1.54 -27.52 -15.65
N PHE A 47 0.58 -26.63 -15.37
CA PHE A 47 0.67 -25.48 -14.45
C PHE A 47 1.41 -25.77 -13.12
N SER A 48 1.42 -27.04 -12.68
CA SER A 48 2.14 -27.58 -11.52
C SER A 48 3.64 -27.27 -11.47
N ALA A 49 4.33 -27.08 -12.61
CA ALA A 49 5.77 -26.79 -12.61
C ALA A 49 6.10 -25.31 -12.34
N LEU A 50 5.18 -24.39 -12.69
CA LEU A 50 5.34 -22.94 -12.48
C LEU A 50 4.62 -22.42 -11.24
N SER A 51 3.63 -23.17 -10.75
CA SER A 51 2.89 -22.83 -9.55
C SER A 51 3.80 -22.55 -8.33
N PRO A 52 4.95 -23.23 -8.11
CA PRO A 52 5.81 -22.95 -6.97
C PRO A 52 6.46 -21.55 -7.03
N LEU A 53 6.91 -21.10 -8.22
CA LEU A 53 7.48 -19.76 -8.41
C LEU A 53 6.43 -18.68 -8.12
N PHE A 54 5.23 -18.86 -8.65
CA PHE A 54 4.12 -17.92 -8.46
C PHE A 54 3.71 -17.84 -6.98
N TYR A 55 3.52 -18.98 -6.32
CA TYR A 55 3.17 -19.03 -4.89
C TYR A 55 4.28 -18.46 -3.99
N CYS A 56 5.55 -18.72 -4.30
CA CYS A 56 6.67 -18.11 -3.57
C CYS A 56 6.67 -16.58 -3.72
N CYS A 57 6.40 -16.05 -4.91
CA CYS A 57 6.34 -14.60 -5.12
C CYS A 57 5.15 -13.96 -4.39
N VAL A 58 3.99 -14.63 -4.37
CA VAL A 58 2.83 -14.18 -3.59
C VAL A 58 3.14 -14.21 -2.09
N LEU A 59 3.72 -15.29 -1.57
CA LEU A 59 4.11 -15.41 -0.16
C LEU A 59 5.17 -14.35 0.22
N ALA A 60 6.14 -14.10 -0.66
CA ALA A 60 7.13 -13.07 -0.49
C ALA A 60 6.50 -11.66 -0.41
N SER A 61 5.47 -11.38 -1.22
CA SER A 61 4.72 -10.12 -1.14
C SER A 61 4.01 -9.95 0.21
N VAL A 62 3.44 -11.03 0.76
CA VAL A 62 2.81 -11.02 2.10
C VAL A 62 3.85 -10.78 3.20
N LEU A 63 5.01 -11.44 3.12
CA LEU A 63 6.11 -11.23 4.07
C LEU A 63 6.69 -9.82 3.97
N PHE A 64 6.72 -9.23 2.77
CA PHE A 64 7.13 -7.84 2.57
C PHE A 64 6.15 -6.86 3.21
N VAL A 65 4.84 -7.10 3.06
CA VAL A 65 3.79 -6.37 3.79
C VAL A 65 4.04 -6.46 5.29
N ALA A 66 4.26 -7.67 5.83
CA ALA A 66 4.54 -7.86 7.25
C ALA A 66 5.79 -7.10 7.72
N ALA A 67 6.86 -7.09 6.91
CA ALA A 67 8.06 -6.31 7.19
C ALA A 67 7.76 -4.80 7.29
N ILE A 68 6.97 -4.25 6.36
CA ILE A 68 6.53 -2.85 6.40
C ILE A 68 5.67 -2.58 7.64
N CYS A 69 4.76 -3.51 7.99
CA CYS A 69 3.92 -3.39 9.18
C CYS A 69 4.76 -3.28 10.46
N PHE A 70 5.78 -4.12 10.61
CA PHE A 70 6.63 -4.14 11.80
C PHE A 70 7.64 -2.97 11.84
N ALA A 71 8.13 -2.54 10.68
CA ALA A 71 8.96 -1.34 10.53
C ALA A 71 8.16 -0.02 10.62
N GLY A 72 6.83 -0.12 10.66
CA GLY A 72 5.81 0.89 10.37
C GLY A 72 6.20 2.34 10.57
N PRO A 73 6.34 2.85 11.81
CA PRO A 73 6.44 4.28 12.05
C PRO A 73 7.68 4.94 11.43
N ALA A 74 8.79 4.20 11.32
CA ALA A 74 10.03 4.72 10.78
C ALA A 74 9.98 4.79 9.25
N VAL A 75 9.48 3.74 8.60
CA VAL A 75 9.36 3.68 7.14
C VAL A 75 8.34 4.69 6.66
N LEU A 76 7.14 4.71 7.26
CA LEU A 76 6.08 5.66 6.89
C LEU A 76 6.53 7.11 7.05
N ALA A 77 7.16 7.47 8.18
CA ALA A 77 7.61 8.84 8.40
C ALA A 77 8.72 9.27 7.43
N ARG A 78 9.63 8.34 7.06
CA ARG A 78 10.65 8.60 6.04
C ARG A 78 10.02 8.78 4.67
N THR A 79 9.12 7.87 4.27
CA THR A 79 8.44 7.94 2.96
C THR A 79 7.67 9.25 2.83
N VAL A 80 6.85 9.61 3.83
CA VAL A 80 6.12 10.90 3.84
C VAL A 80 7.09 12.05 3.63
N ARG A 81 8.19 12.10 4.39
CA ARG A 81 9.18 13.18 4.30
C ARG A 81 9.86 13.24 2.94
N THR A 82 10.21 12.10 2.35
CA THR A 82 10.94 12.07 1.08
C THR A 82 10.07 12.55 -0.07
N TRP A 83 8.83 12.06 -0.19
CA TRP A 83 8.00 12.45 -1.34
C TRP A 83 7.39 13.84 -1.16
N THR A 84 7.05 14.27 0.07
CA THR A 84 6.56 15.63 0.31
C THR A 84 7.64 16.69 0.10
N ALA A 85 8.92 16.34 0.23
CA ALA A 85 10.03 17.22 -0.14
C ALA A 85 10.15 17.40 -1.67
N VAL A 86 9.71 16.42 -2.47
CA VAL A 86 9.71 16.50 -3.94
C VAL A 86 8.59 17.42 -4.47
N LEU A 87 7.48 17.54 -3.75
CA LEU A 87 6.34 18.41 -4.09
C LEU A 87 6.16 19.56 -3.09
N PRO A 88 7.03 20.59 -3.10
CA PRO A 88 6.95 21.72 -2.19
C PRO A 88 5.89 22.73 -2.65
N PHE A 89 4.60 22.42 -2.43
CA PHE A 89 3.55 23.42 -2.62
C PHE A 89 3.74 24.58 -1.62
N ARG A 90 3.62 25.83 -2.10
CA ARG A 90 3.81 27.04 -1.28
C ARG A 90 2.62 27.38 -0.37
N LEU A 91 1.58 26.54 -0.33
CA LEU A 91 0.37 26.79 0.45
C LEU A 91 0.62 26.55 1.96
N PRO A 92 0.20 27.46 2.86
CA PRO A 92 0.34 27.27 4.31
C PRO A 92 -0.34 25.99 4.82
N SER A 93 -1.53 25.67 4.27
CA SER A 93 -2.28 24.45 4.58
C SER A 93 -1.53 23.17 4.21
N TRP A 94 -0.75 23.18 3.12
CA TRP A 94 0.10 22.05 2.73
C TRP A 94 1.23 21.81 3.72
N ARG A 95 1.92 22.87 4.18
CA ARG A 95 3.02 22.74 5.14
C ARG A 95 2.53 22.21 6.49
N ILE A 96 1.38 22.68 6.95
CA ILE A 96 0.72 22.21 8.17
C ILE A 96 0.33 20.73 8.01
N ALA A 97 -0.30 20.36 6.89
CA ALA A 97 -0.68 18.98 6.61
C ALA A 97 0.54 18.04 6.57
N CYS A 98 1.65 18.46 5.96
CA CYS A 98 2.89 17.67 5.94
C CYS A 98 3.47 17.45 7.35
N GLY A 99 3.51 18.51 8.17
CA GLY A 99 3.99 18.41 9.56
C GLY A 99 3.12 17.46 10.40
N GLN A 100 1.80 17.58 10.27
CA GLN A 100 0.84 16.69 10.93
C GLN A 100 0.94 15.25 10.44
N ALA A 101 1.12 15.03 9.13
CA ALA A 101 1.25 13.70 8.57
C ALA A 101 2.54 13.00 9.03
N VAL A 102 3.67 13.70 9.11
CA VAL A 102 4.94 13.14 9.61
C VAL A 102 4.83 12.80 11.10
N SER A 103 4.23 13.67 11.92
CA SER A 103 4.05 13.41 13.36
C SER A 103 3.09 12.24 13.59
N ARG A 104 2.04 12.12 12.78
CA ARG A 104 1.06 11.03 12.83
C ARG A 104 1.66 9.72 12.35
N ALA A 105 2.42 9.70 11.25
CA ALA A 105 3.12 8.50 10.80
C ALA A 105 4.02 7.90 11.90
N ARG A 106 4.56 8.75 12.80
CA ARG A 106 5.32 8.32 13.98
C ARG A 106 4.46 7.83 15.15
N ARG A 107 3.22 8.30 15.28
CA ARG A 107 2.34 8.04 16.45
C ARG A 107 1.26 6.98 16.20
N SER A 108 0.68 6.93 15.00
CA SER A 108 -0.42 6.05 14.63
C SER A 108 -0.27 5.55 13.19
N THR A 109 -0.10 4.23 13.07
CA THR A 109 0.03 3.52 11.78
C THR A 109 -1.25 2.75 11.41
N SER A 110 -2.30 2.87 12.22
CA SER A 110 -3.49 2.01 12.18
C SER A 110 -4.34 2.19 10.92
N THR A 111 -4.22 3.31 10.21
CA THR A 111 -4.98 3.59 8.98
C THR A 111 -4.14 3.39 7.71
N VAL A 112 -2.86 3.74 7.74
CA VAL A 112 -2.00 3.70 6.55
C VAL A 112 -1.55 2.27 6.21
N ILE A 113 -1.28 1.46 7.24
CA ILE A 113 -0.77 0.09 7.04
C ILE A 113 -1.75 -0.81 6.28
N PRO A 114 -3.05 -0.90 6.63
CA PRO A 114 -4.00 -1.72 5.87
C PRO A 114 -4.09 -1.30 4.40
N LEU A 115 -4.08 0.02 4.15
CA LEU A 115 -4.13 0.59 2.80
C LEU A 115 -2.91 0.18 1.96
N VAL A 116 -1.71 0.28 2.55
CA VAL A 116 -0.45 -0.18 1.94
C VAL A 116 -0.52 -1.68 1.65
N ALA A 117 -0.94 -2.48 2.63
CA ALA A 117 -1.05 -3.93 2.49
C ALA A 117 -1.98 -4.34 1.34
N GLY A 118 -3.18 -3.78 1.29
CA GLY A 118 -4.16 -4.06 0.23
C GLY A 118 -3.65 -3.68 -1.16
N MET A 119 -3.01 -2.52 -1.28
CA MET A 119 -2.44 -2.10 -2.56
C MET A 119 -1.25 -2.96 -3.00
N ILE A 120 -0.34 -3.34 -2.09
CA ILE A 120 0.77 -4.23 -2.40
C ILE A 120 0.25 -5.55 -2.98
N LEU A 121 -0.76 -6.16 -2.33
CA LEU A 121 -1.28 -7.44 -2.79
C LEU A 121 -1.89 -7.34 -4.19
N VAL A 122 -2.73 -6.33 -4.43
CA VAL A 122 -3.41 -6.17 -5.73
C VAL A 122 -2.44 -5.78 -6.84
N MET A 123 -1.54 -4.84 -6.58
CA MET A 123 -0.53 -4.40 -7.55
C MET A 123 0.47 -5.51 -7.87
N SER A 124 0.91 -6.30 -6.86
CA SER A 124 1.81 -7.43 -7.07
C SER A 124 1.12 -8.54 -7.85
N TYR A 125 -0.11 -8.92 -7.48
CA TYR A 125 -0.85 -9.98 -8.17
C TYR A 125 -1.15 -9.61 -9.64
N THR A 126 -1.58 -8.37 -9.90
CA THR A 126 -1.75 -7.87 -11.27
C THR A 126 -0.42 -7.83 -12.03
N GLY A 127 0.69 -7.44 -11.39
CA GLY A 127 2.05 -7.49 -11.96
C GLY A 127 2.46 -8.90 -12.39
N LEU A 128 2.33 -9.88 -11.50
CA LEU A 128 2.65 -11.28 -11.77
C LEU A 128 1.87 -11.82 -12.96
N THR A 129 0.55 -11.61 -12.98
CA THR A 129 -0.32 -12.07 -14.09
C THR A 129 -0.01 -11.40 -15.42
N GLN A 130 0.42 -10.13 -15.44
CA GLN A 130 0.82 -9.46 -16.70
C GLN A 130 2.13 -9.99 -17.25
N ILE A 131 3.16 -10.18 -16.41
CA ILE A 131 4.42 -10.81 -16.86
C ILE A 131 4.12 -12.18 -17.43
N PHE A 132 3.30 -12.96 -16.72
CA PHE A 132 2.93 -14.29 -17.13
C PHE A 132 2.25 -14.28 -18.51
N ARG A 133 1.24 -13.42 -18.68
CA ARG A 133 0.54 -13.22 -19.95
C ARG A 133 1.46 -12.77 -21.08
N ALA A 134 2.33 -11.79 -20.82
CA ALA A 134 3.24 -11.26 -21.82
C ALA A 134 4.28 -12.30 -22.26
N THR A 135 4.71 -13.17 -21.34
CA THR A 135 5.61 -14.28 -21.64
C THR A 135 4.90 -15.33 -22.51
N LEU A 136 3.64 -15.66 -22.22
CA LEU A 136 2.85 -16.57 -23.06
C LEU A 136 2.62 -16.03 -24.48
N MET A 137 2.49 -14.72 -24.66
CA MET A 137 2.35 -14.11 -26.00
C MET A 137 3.60 -14.27 -26.88
N MET A 138 4.76 -14.51 -26.27
CA MET A 138 6.02 -14.79 -26.98
C MET A 138 6.18 -16.27 -27.30
N MET A 139 5.39 -17.15 -26.68
CA MET A 139 5.42 -18.59 -26.95
C MET A 139 4.60 -18.93 -28.21
N PRO A 140 4.91 -20.05 -28.88
CA PRO A 140 4.14 -20.51 -30.03
C PRO A 140 2.65 -20.74 -29.66
N ARG A 141 1.74 -20.37 -30.58
CA ARG A 141 0.27 -20.34 -30.32
C ARG A 141 -0.33 -21.67 -29.85
N ASN A 142 0.22 -22.79 -30.29
CA ASN A 142 -0.19 -24.14 -29.88
C ASN A 142 0.05 -24.41 -28.38
N LEU A 143 1.07 -23.78 -27.80
CA LEU A 143 1.39 -23.90 -26.36
C LEU A 143 0.56 -22.92 -25.53
N ALA A 144 0.42 -21.67 -26.00
CA ALA A 144 -0.32 -20.63 -25.27
C ALA A 144 -1.83 -20.92 -25.11
N ALA A 145 -2.43 -21.69 -26.03
CA ALA A 145 -3.86 -22.03 -26.00
C ALA A 145 -4.29 -22.87 -24.77
N HIS A 146 -3.35 -23.57 -24.14
CA HIS A 146 -3.64 -24.43 -22.98
C HIS A 146 -3.62 -23.67 -21.64
N TRP A 147 -3.23 -22.39 -21.65
CA TRP A 147 -2.97 -21.62 -20.43
C TRP A 147 -3.96 -20.45 -20.29
N GLU A 148 -4.92 -20.58 -19.38
CA GLU A 148 -5.80 -19.47 -19.03
C GLU A 148 -5.16 -18.57 -17.96
N VAL A 149 -4.83 -17.34 -18.34
CA VAL A 149 -4.39 -16.31 -17.38
C VAL A 149 -5.61 -15.54 -16.88
N PRO A 150 -5.83 -15.43 -15.56
CA PRO A 150 -6.94 -14.64 -15.02
C PRO A 150 -6.90 -13.20 -15.54
N GLY A 151 -7.99 -12.78 -16.21
CA GLY A 151 -8.18 -11.39 -16.59
C GLY A 151 -8.40 -10.48 -15.37
N PHE A 152 -8.17 -9.18 -15.52
CA PHE A 152 -8.27 -8.19 -14.45
C PHE A 152 -9.59 -8.25 -13.67
N VAL A 153 -10.72 -8.52 -14.34
CA VAL A 153 -12.04 -8.67 -13.70
C VAL A 153 -12.07 -9.84 -12.71
N ARG A 154 -11.46 -10.99 -13.06
CA ARG A 154 -11.38 -12.16 -12.18
C ARG A 154 -10.48 -11.90 -10.98
N ILE A 155 -9.40 -11.14 -11.19
CA ILE A 155 -8.52 -10.66 -10.11
C ILE A 155 -9.29 -9.75 -9.15
N LEU A 156 -10.07 -8.81 -9.70
CA LEU A 156 -10.88 -7.90 -8.90
C LEU A 156 -12.05 -8.61 -8.20
N ALA A 157 -12.62 -9.66 -8.79
CA ALA A 157 -13.62 -10.48 -8.10
C ALA A 157 -13.02 -11.22 -6.89
N LEU A 158 -11.76 -11.66 -6.99
CA LEU A 158 -11.07 -12.39 -5.91
C LEU A 158 -10.55 -11.46 -4.81
N LEU A 159 -9.92 -10.34 -5.18
CA LEU A 159 -9.25 -9.41 -4.25
C LEU A 159 -10.07 -8.16 -3.92
N GLY A 160 -11.12 -7.87 -4.69
CA GLY A 160 -12.02 -6.74 -4.48
C GLY A 160 -12.70 -6.73 -3.11
N PRO A 161 -13.22 -7.86 -2.60
CA PRO A 161 -13.77 -7.91 -1.25
C PRO A 161 -12.73 -7.56 -0.18
N VAL A 162 -11.48 -8.01 -0.35
CA VAL A 162 -10.37 -7.70 0.57
C VAL A 162 -10.02 -6.21 0.50
N LEU A 163 -10.01 -5.61 -0.70
CA LEU A 163 -9.85 -4.17 -0.87
C LEU A 163 -10.95 -3.37 -0.17
N LEU A 164 -12.20 -3.79 -0.30
CA LEU A 164 -13.32 -3.15 0.40
C LEU A 164 -13.16 -3.25 1.92
N LEU A 165 -12.76 -4.41 2.44
CA LEU A 165 -12.51 -4.61 3.86
C LEU A 165 -11.35 -3.73 4.37
N VAL A 166 -10.30 -3.55 3.57
CA VAL A 166 -9.22 -2.61 3.87
C VAL A 166 -9.73 -1.18 3.92
N LEU A 167 -10.56 -0.76 2.95
CA LEU A 167 -11.14 0.59 2.91
C LEU A 167 -12.05 0.86 4.11
N THR A 168 -12.86 -0.13 4.53
CA THR A 168 -13.70 0.01 5.73
C THR A 168 -12.86 0.07 7.01
N GLY A 169 -11.77 -0.70 7.10
CA GLY A 169 -10.81 -0.61 8.20
C GLY A 169 -10.11 0.75 8.26
N VAL A 170 -9.75 1.32 7.11
CA VAL A 170 -9.18 2.67 7.02
C VAL A 170 -10.19 3.72 7.48
N LEU A 171 -11.44 3.62 7.03
CA LEU A 171 -12.54 4.49 7.45
C LEU A 171 -12.79 4.41 8.95
N ALA A 172 -12.87 3.19 9.51
CA ALA A 172 -13.02 2.96 10.93
C ALA A 172 -11.84 3.56 11.72
N GLY A 173 -10.61 3.38 11.26
CA GLY A 173 -9.44 3.98 11.88
C GLY A 173 -9.45 5.51 11.83
N TYR A 174 -9.96 6.12 10.74
CA TYR A 174 -10.18 7.56 10.69
C TYR A 174 -11.25 8.02 11.67
N LEU A 175 -12.37 7.31 11.79
CA LEU A 175 -13.45 7.60 12.74
C LEU A 175 -13.02 7.43 14.21
N ILE A 176 -12.13 6.49 14.50
CA ILE A 176 -11.55 6.35 15.84
C ILE A 176 -10.56 7.50 16.08
N SER A 177 -9.76 7.85 15.07
CA SER A 177 -8.77 8.92 15.15
C SER A 177 -9.38 10.33 15.12
N THR A 178 -10.64 10.50 14.71
CA THR A 178 -11.30 11.81 14.75
C THR A 178 -11.46 12.32 16.17
N ARG A 179 -11.55 11.43 17.17
CA ARG A 179 -11.59 11.82 18.59
C ARG A 179 -10.36 12.60 19.04
N GLY A 180 -9.17 12.22 18.57
CA GLY A 180 -7.93 12.98 18.80
C GLY A 180 -7.79 14.21 17.90
N ARG A 181 -8.24 14.12 16.63
CA ARG A 181 -8.22 15.25 15.68
C ARG A 181 -9.18 16.37 16.07
N GLY A 182 -10.30 16.06 16.71
CA GLY A 182 -11.28 17.05 17.18
C GLY A 182 -10.65 18.02 18.17
N LEU A 183 -9.84 17.52 19.10
CA LEU A 183 -9.14 18.34 20.09
C LEU A 183 -8.03 19.20 19.45
N ASP A 184 -7.20 18.62 18.57
CA ASP A 184 -6.16 19.35 17.85
C ASP A 184 -6.75 20.44 16.93
N LEU A 185 -7.86 20.12 16.23
CA LEU A 185 -8.55 21.08 15.36
C LEU A 185 -9.33 22.13 16.16
N ALA A 186 -9.88 21.78 17.33
CA ALA A 186 -10.51 22.74 18.24
C ALA A 186 -9.48 23.73 18.78
N LEU A 187 -8.30 23.27 19.21
CA LEU A 187 -7.21 24.16 19.62
C LEU A 187 -6.74 25.08 18.48
N VAL A 188 -6.63 24.56 17.26
CA VAL A 188 -6.30 25.38 16.08
C VAL A 188 -7.45 26.36 15.74
N SER A 189 -8.71 25.98 15.94
CA SER A 189 -9.84 26.89 15.75
C SER A 189 -9.88 28.01 16.80
N VAL A 190 -9.48 27.72 18.05
CA VAL A 190 -9.33 28.71 19.14
C VAL A 190 -8.23 29.73 18.81
N THR A 191 -7.21 29.34 18.03
CA THR A 191 -6.21 30.29 17.51
C THR A 191 -6.67 31.13 16.31
N GLY A 192 -7.94 31.02 15.89
CA GLY A 192 -8.55 31.85 14.84
C GLY A 192 -8.48 31.27 13.42
N ALA A 193 -8.23 29.97 13.26
CA ALA A 193 -8.16 29.34 11.94
C ALA A 193 -9.54 29.27 11.26
N GLU A 194 -9.59 29.66 9.98
CA GLU A 194 -10.82 29.65 9.20
C GLU A 194 -11.29 28.21 8.91
N PRO A 195 -12.59 27.88 9.02
CA PRO A 195 -13.13 26.53 8.78
C PRO A 195 -12.75 25.96 7.40
N ARG A 196 -12.61 26.84 6.40
CA ARG A 196 -12.17 26.49 5.05
C ARG A 196 -10.73 25.95 5.04
N GLN A 197 -9.83 26.53 5.83
CA GLN A 197 -8.45 26.07 5.95
C GLN A 197 -8.36 24.69 6.62
N LEU A 198 -9.17 24.45 7.66
CA LEU A 198 -9.24 23.14 8.35
C LEU A 198 -9.74 22.04 7.40
N SER A 199 -10.72 22.35 6.56
CA SER A 199 -11.22 21.43 5.54
C SER A 199 -10.16 21.08 4.48
N MET A 200 -9.34 22.06 4.06
CA MET A 200 -8.25 21.84 3.11
C MET A 200 -7.11 21.01 3.72
N VAL A 201 -6.75 21.26 4.99
CA VAL A 201 -5.75 20.45 5.69
C VAL A 201 -6.20 18.98 5.77
N ALA A 202 -7.49 18.73 6.05
CA ALA A 202 -8.05 17.37 6.08
C ALA A 202 -8.00 16.67 4.71
N ALA A 203 -8.28 17.40 3.62
CA ALA A 203 -8.17 16.87 2.27
C ALA A 203 -6.70 16.54 1.94
N PHE A 204 -5.76 17.45 2.21
CA PHE A 204 -4.33 17.20 1.99
C PHE A 204 -3.80 16.03 2.81
N ASP A 205 -4.29 15.82 4.03
CA ASP A 205 -3.91 14.69 4.86
C ASP A 205 -4.38 13.33 4.28
N GLY A 206 -5.60 13.28 3.73
CA GLY A 206 -6.11 12.09 3.04
C GLY A 206 -5.35 11.81 1.74
N LEU A 207 -4.97 12.86 1.00
CA LEU A 207 -4.11 12.79 -0.18
C LEU A 207 -2.71 12.28 0.19
N ILE A 208 -2.09 12.86 1.24
CA ILE A 208 -0.76 12.47 1.69
C ILE A 208 -0.72 11.00 2.09
N THR A 209 -1.77 10.53 2.76
CA THR A 209 -1.89 9.12 3.16
C THR A 209 -1.99 8.19 1.95
N ALA A 210 -2.85 8.52 0.98
CA ALA A 210 -3.02 7.72 -0.23
C ALA A 210 -1.75 7.69 -1.09
N VAL A 211 -1.09 8.84 -1.29
CA VAL A 211 0.17 8.93 -2.06
C VAL A 211 1.29 8.16 -1.36
N THR A 212 1.42 8.28 -0.04
CA THR A 212 2.42 7.51 0.73
C THR A 212 2.21 6.02 0.55
N ALA A 213 0.96 5.57 0.62
CA ALA A 213 0.65 4.16 0.47
C ALA A 213 0.88 3.68 -0.97
N ALA A 214 0.57 4.51 -1.97
CA ALA A 214 0.83 4.25 -3.38
C ALA A 214 2.33 4.09 -3.67
N VAL A 215 3.17 4.97 -3.12
CA VAL A 215 4.64 4.89 -3.30
C VAL A 215 5.19 3.60 -2.70
N LEU A 216 4.78 3.25 -1.48
CA LEU A 216 5.22 2.00 -0.84
C LEU A 216 4.73 0.77 -1.62
N ALA A 217 3.47 0.79 -2.06
CA ALA A 217 2.90 -0.30 -2.84
C ALA A 217 3.62 -0.47 -4.17
N PHE A 218 3.91 0.62 -4.87
CA PHE A 218 4.65 0.63 -6.11
C PHE A 218 6.04 0.01 -5.96
N ILE A 219 6.82 0.43 -4.96
CA ILE A 219 8.17 -0.09 -4.70
C ILE A 219 8.12 -1.60 -4.42
N ALA A 220 7.23 -2.02 -3.51
CA ALA A 220 7.06 -3.42 -3.16
C ALA A 220 6.66 -4.29 -4.36
N SER A 221 5.63 -3.85 -5.10
CA SER A 221 5.11 -4.58 -6.24
C SER A 221 6.08 -4.63 -7.39
N MET A 222 6.83 -3.56 -7.66
CA MET A 222 7.90 -3.57 -8.66
C MET A 222 9.00 -4.56 -8.30
N LEU A 223 9.40 -4.64 -7.03
CA LEU A 223 10.40 -5.59 -6.57
C LEU A 223 9.95 -7.04 -6.83
N VAL A 224 8.74 -7.40 -6.38
CA VAL A 224 8.17 -8.75 -6.54
C VAL A 224 7.97 -9.10 -8.02
N THR A 225 7.48 -8.15 -8.80
CA THR A 225 7.23 -8.31 -10.26
C THR A 225 8.56 -8.52 -11.00
N SER A 226 9.60 -7.76 -10.67
CA SER A 226 10.93 -7.90 -11.29
C SER A 226 11.58 -9.25 -10.94
N ILE A 227 11.48 -9.68 -9.69
CA ILE A 227 11.94 -11.00 -9.24
C ILE A 227 11.25 -12.11 -10.02
N PHE A 228 9.93 -12.02 -10.17
CA PHE A 228 9.16 -13.00 -10.93
C PHE A 228 9.56 -13.03 -12.41
N ALA A 229 9.84 -11.87 -13.02
CA ALA A 229 10.36 -11.80 -14.39
C ALA A 229 11.69 -12.56 -14.54
N VAL A 230 12.62 -12.39 -13.58
CA VAL A 230 13.89 -13.14 -13.58
C VAL A 230 13.64 -14.65 -13.42
N GLY A 231 12.70 -15.04 -12.56
CA GLY A 231 12.28 -16.43 -12.39
C GLY A 231 11.70 -17.04 -13.68
N MET A 232 10.89 -16.27 -14.41
CA MET A 232 10.33 -16.67 -15.71
C MET A 232 11.40 -16.80 -16.78
N TYR A 233 12.35 -15.85 -16.84
CA TYR A 233 13.50 -15.94 -17.74
C TYR A 233 14.34 -17.18 -17.47
N LYS A 234 14.61 -17.50 -16.19
CA LYS A 234 15.33 -18.72 -15.82
C LYS A 234 14.57 -20.00 -16.22
N ALA A 235 13.23 -19.98 -16.14
CA ALA A 235 12.40 -21.14 -16.44
C ALA A 235 12.32 -21.44 -17.96
N PHE A 236 12.21 -20.41 -18.81
CA PHE A 236 11.92 -20.56 -20.24
C PHE A 236 12.98 -20.01 -21.19
N GLY A 237 14.00 -19.32 -20.69
CA GLY A 237 14.97 -18.58 -21.51
C GLY A 237 14.38 -17.31 -22.17
N LEU A 238 13.12 -16.99 -21.90
CA LEU A 238 12.37 -15.88 -22.49
C LEU A 238 11.43 -15.25 -21.47
N VAL A 239 11.30 -13.92 -21.52
CA VAL A 239 10.42 -13.16 -20.61
C VAL A 239 9.79 -11.97 -21.32
N GLY A 240 8.47 -11.88 -21.23
CA GLY A 240 7.74 -10.68 -21.60
C GLY A 240 7.65 -9.75 -20.39
N PHE A 241 8.52 -8.75 -20.32
CA PHE A 241 8.44 -7.75 -19.25
C PHE A 241 7.33 -6.74 -19.54
N ALA A 242 6.14 -6.98 -18.98
CA ALA A 242 4.99 -6.11 -19.12
C ALA A 242 4.49 -5.65 -17.74
N VAL A 243 4.58 -4.34 -17.50
CA VAL A 243 4.05 -3.73 -16.28
C VAL A 243 2.60 -3.28 -16.50
N PRO A 244 1.66 -3.60 -15.57
CA PRO A 244 0.25 -3.21 -15.67
C PRO A 244 -0.04 -1.73 -15.41
N TRP A 245 0.65 -0.82 -16.10
CA TRP A 245 0.53 0.63 -15.88
C TRP A 245 -0.93 1.11 -15.87
N LYS A 246 -1.74 0.65 -16.82
CA LYS A 246 -3.17 1.02 -16.91
C LYS A 246 -3.97 0.61 -15.67
N GLN A 247 -3.75 -0.60 -15.16
CA GLN A 247 -4.49 -1.13 -14.02
C GLN A 247 -4.03 -0.46 -12.71
N TRP A 248 -2.73 -0.21 -12.58
CA TRP A 248 -2.17 0.50 -11.44
C TRP A 248 -2.65 1.95 -11.39
N LEU A 249 -2.63 2.66 -12.53
CA LEU A 249 -3.19 4.01 -12.63
C LEU A 249 -4.68 4.03 -12.30
N PHE A 250 -5.46 3.07 -12.79
CA PHE A 250 -6.88 2.95 -12.47
C PHE A 250 -7.10 2.80 -10.95
N ILE A 251 -6.36 1.91 -10.29
CA ILE A 251 -6.43 1.74 -8.83
C ILE A 251 -6.13 3.08 -8.12
N LEU A 252 -5.07 3.78 -8.53
CA LEU A 252 -4.69 5.06 -7.93
C LEU A 252 -5.75 6.14 -8.14
N ILE A 253 -6.31 6.25 -9.35
CA ILE A 253 -7.37 7.21 -9.69
C ILE A 253 -8.62 6.99 -8.85
N VAL A 254 -8.95 5.74 -8.49
CA VAL A 254 -10.09 5.44 -7.61
C VAL A 254 -9.74 5.68 -6.14
N LEU A 255 -8.55 5.26 -5.70
CA LEU A 255 -8.20 5.24 -4.27
C LEU A 255 -7.86 6.63 -3.71
N LEU A 256 -7.27 7.51 -4.54
CA LEU A 256 -6.95 8.89 -4.17
C LEU A 256 -8.19 9.71 -3.76
N PRO A 257 -9.26 9.82 -4.59
CA PRO A 257 -10.46 10.57 -4.23
C PRO A 257 -11.23 9.90 -3.10
N VAL A 258 -11.25 8.55 -3.01
CA VAL A 258 -11.90 7.85 -1.90
C VAL A 258 -11.23 8.17 -0.56
N SER A 259 -9.90 8.06 -0.48
CA SER A 259 -9.13 8.38 0.74
C SER A 259 -9.26 9.86 1.13
N THR A 260 -9.14 10.75 0.14
CA THR A 260 -9.27 12.20 0.33
C THR A 260 -10.68 12.56 0.80
N GLY A 261 -11.70 11.99 0.16
CA GLY A 261 -13.10 12.18 0.47
C GLY A 261 -13.47 11.68 1.86
N ILE A 262 -12.99 10.50 2.27
CA ILE A 262 -13.17 9.96 3.62
C ILE A 262 -12.57 10.90 4.67
N SER A 263 -11.32 11.35 4.48
CA SER A 263 -10.67 12.28 5.42
C SER A 263 -11.38 13.63 5.48
N TRP A 264 -11.89 14.12 4.35
CA TRP A 264 -12.63 15.39 4.29
C TRP A 264 -14.01 15.29 4.96
N LEU A 265 -14.78 14.24 4.67
CA LEU A 265 -16.11 14.01 5.23
C LEU A 265 -16.07 13.84 6.75
N THR A 266 -15.08 13.11 7.26
CA THR A 266 -14.92 12.88 8.70
C THR A 266 -14.65 14.18 9.44
N VAL A 267 -13.80 15.06 8.92
CA VAL A 267 -13.56 16.39 9.53
C VAL A 267 -14.74 17.31 9.37
N ARG A 268 -15.41 17.31 8.21
CA ARG A 268 -16.58 18.17 8.01
C ARG A 268 -17.69 17.86 9.00
N ARG A 269 -17.91 16.58 9.33
CA ARG A 269 -18.83 16.17 10.40
C ARG A 269 -18.37 16.64 11.78
N SER A 270 -17.09 16.52 12.09
CA SER A 270 -16.55 17.02 13.37
C SER A 270 -16.62 18.54 13.53
N LEU A 271 -16.50 19.30 12.43
CA LEU A 271 -16.62 20.77 12.44
C LEU A 271 -18.06 21.27 12.62
N GLN A 272 -19.07 20.40 12.52
CA GLN A 272 -20.47 20.76 12.79
C GLN A 272 -20.79 20.75 14.30
N GLU A 273 -19.95 20.14 15.14
CA GLU A 273 -20.07 20.22 16.59
C GLU A 273 -19.37 21.47 17.11
N SER A 274 -19.97 22.18 18.07
CA SER A 274 -19.38 23.43 18.58
C SER A 274 -18.05 23.13 19.31
N PRO A 275 -16.96 23.89 19.06
CA PRO A 275 -15.67 23.65 19.69
C PRO A 275 -15.73 23.68 21.23
N ALA A 276 -16.58 24.56 21.78
CA ALA A 276 -16.79 24.69 23.21
C ALA A 276 -17.51 23.48 23.81
N ALA A 277 -18.53 22.94 23.12
CA ALA A 277 -19.20 21.71 23.55
C ALA A 277 -18.28 20.50 23.47
N TYR A 278 -17.37 20.46 22.49
CA TYR A 278 -16.40 19.38 22.34
C TYR A 278 -15.35 19.38 23.45
N ILE A 279 -14.84 20.56 23.83
CA ILE A 279 -13.87 20.73 24.93
C ILE A 279 -14.53 20.46 26.29
N ALA A 280 -15.74 20.99 26.52
CA ALA A 280 -16.47 20.77 27.78
C ALA A 280 -16.74 19.28 28.06
N ARG A 281 -17.09 18.52 27.03
CA ARG A 281 -17.29 17.06 27.14
C ARG A 281 -16.03 16.29 27.55
N TYR A 282 -14.84 16.87 27.34
CA TYR A 282 -13.54 16.29 27.69
C TYR A 282 -12.96 16.84 29.00
N SER A 283 -13.49 17.94 29.54
CA SER A 283 -13.12 18.44 30.87
C SER A 283 -13.93 17.81 32.00
N ASP A 284 -15.07 17.19 31.66
CA ASP A 284 -15.97 16.51 32.59
C ASP A 284 -15.70 14.98 32.72
N GLU A 285 -14.78 14.42 31.90
CA GLU A 285 -14.23 13.05 32.03
C GLU A 285 -12.84 13.07 32.71
#